data_AF-A0A382XSL3-F1
#
_entry.id   AF-A0A382XSL3-F1
#
_cell.length_a   1.000
_cell.length_b   1.000
_cell.length_c   1.000
_cell.angle_alpha   90.00
_cell.angle_beta   90.00
_cell.angle_gamma   90.00
#
_symmetry.space_group_name_H-M   'P 1'
#
loop_
_entity.id
_entity.type
_entity.pdbx_description
1 polymer ?
#
loop_
_entity_poly.entity_id
_entity_poly.type
_entity_poly.pdbx_seq_one_letter_code
_entity_poly.pdbx_strand_id
1 'polypeptide(L)' 'QVVQGELIGEIGATGRVTGAHLDWRMNWFDRRLDPAFLVGPQE' A
#
# COMPACT_ATOMS: atom_id res chain seq x y z
N GLN A 1 2.46 16.87 7.47
CA GLN A 1 3.50 15.88 7.76
C GLN A 1 2.80 14.66 8.30
N VAL A 2 3.15 13.47 7.83
CA VAL A 2 2.65 12.21 8.39
C VAL A 2 3.79 11.50 9.09
N VAL A 3 3.49 10.74 10.15
CA VAL A 3 4.49 9.90 10.84
C VAL A 3 4.28 8.43 10.51
N GLN A 4 5.34 7.62 10.61
CA GLN A 4 5.21 6.18 10.36
C GLN A 4 4.23 5.57 11.36
N GLY A 5 3.26 4.81 10.84
CA GLY A 5 2.19 4.18 11.63
C GLY A 5 0.96 5.06 11.83
N GLU A 6 0.95 6.31 11.34
CA GLU A 6 -0.24 7.16 11.39
C GLU A 6 -1.36 6.60 10.50
N LEU A 7 -2.59 6.61 11.01
CA LEU A 7 -3.78 6.19 10.26
C LEU A 7 -4.07 7.21 9.16
N ILE A 8 -3.98 6.78 7.90
CA ILE A 8 -4.20 7.64 6.72
C ILE A 8 -5.46 7.27 5.93
N GLY A 9 -6.14 6.19 6.29
CA GLY A 9 -7.36 5.74 5.61
C GLY A 9 -7.80 4.35 6.05
N GLU A 10 -9.01 4.00 5.63
CA GLU A 10 -9.64 2.69 5.85
C GLU A 10 -9.69 1.88 4.56
N ILE A 11 -9.72 0.55 4.67
CA ILE A 11 -9.88 -0.34 3.51
C ILE A 11 -11.28 -0.14 2.91
N GLY A 12 -11.37 -0.18 1.58
CA GLY A 12 -12.63 -0.02 0.88
C GLY A 12 -12.73 -0.83 -0.40
N ALA A 13 -13.78 -0.56 -1.16
CA ALA A 13 -14.09 -1.18 -2.44
C ALA A 13 -14.62 -0.16 -3.47
N THR A 14 -14.09 1.06 -3.45
CA THR A 14 -14.46 2.11 -4.42
C THR A 14 -13.74 1.90 -5.75
N GLY A 15 -14.36 2.34 -6.86
CA GLY A 15 -13.81 2.17 -8.21
C GLY A 15 -14.16 0.81 -8.84
N ARG A 16 -13.31 0.32 -9.76
CA ARG A 16 -13.52 -0.95 -10.45
C ARG A 16 -12.80 -2.08 -9.71
N VAL A 17 -13.52 -2.73 -8.81
CA VAL A 17 -13.00 -3.82 -7.96
C VAL A 17 -14.05 -4.92 -7.77
N THR A 18 -13.63 -6.13 -7.38
CA THR A 18 -14.52 -7.26 -7.09
C THR A 18 -14.92 -7.37 -5.61
N GLY A 19 -14.10 -6.83 -4.71
CA GLY A 19 -14.30 -6.89 -3.26
C GLY A 19 -13.32 -5.99 -2.52
N ALA A 20 -13.50 -5.84 -1.21
CA ALA A 20 -12.70 -4.95 -0.37
C ALA A 20 -11.26 -5.46 -0.22
N HIS A 21 -10.29 -4.62 -0.58
CA HIS A 21 -8.86 -4.89 -0.42
C HIS A 21 -8.05 -3.59 -0.48
N LEU A 22 -6.78 -3.67 -0.10
CA LEU A 22 -5.82 -2.56 -0.21
C LEU A 22 -4.79 -2.87 -1.31
N ASP A 23 -4.74 -2.05 -2.35
CA ASP A 23 -3.63 -2.00 -3.30
C ASP A 23 -2.67 -0.89 -2.88
N TRP A 24 -1.46 -1.28 -2.44
CA TRP A 24 -0.42 -0.35 -2.04
C TRP A 24 0.82 -0.55 -2.92
N ARG A 25 1.50 0.55 -3.24
CA ARG A 25 2.51 0.59 -4.31
C ARG A 25 3.70 1.42 -3.88
N MET A 26 4.90 0.98 -4.24
CA MET A 26 6.15 1.71 -4.01
C MET A 26 6.83 2.01 -5.34
N ASN A 27 7.27 3.25 -5.50
CA ASN A 27 8.06 3.68 -6.65
C ASN A 27 9.33 4.37 -6.16
N TRP A 28 10.44 4.06 -6.82
CA TRP A 28 11.66 4.85 -6.77
C TRP A 28 11.75 5.67 -8.06
N PHE A 29 11.41 6.95 -7.96
CA PHE A 29 11.16 7.82 -9.12
C PHE A 29 10.14 7.19 -10.09
N ASP A 30 10.53 6.92 -11.32
CA ASP A 30 9.72 6.33 -12.39
C ASP A 30 9.75 4.78 -12.38
N ARG A 31 10.48 4.16 -11.45
CA ARG A 31 10.63 2.71 -11.36
C ARG A 31 9.77 2.13 -10.26
N ARG A 32 8.95 1.14 -10.62
CA ARG A 32 8.15 0.38 -9.67
C ARG A 32 9.04 -0.61 -8.91
N LEU A 33 8.95 -0.59 -7.60
CA LEU A 33 9.61 -1.56 -6.72
C LEU A 33 8.59 -2.60 -6.23
N ASP A 34 9.09 -3.79 -5.92
CA ASP A 34 8.32 -4.78 -5.18
C ASP A 34 8.34 -4.43 -3.68
N PRO A 35 7.20 -4.04 -3.08
CA PRO A 35 7.16 -3.71 -1.67
C PRO A 35 7.51 -4.89 -0.78
N ALA A 36 7.09 -6.12 -1.14
CA ALA A 36 7.25 -7.30 -0.29
C ALA A 36 8.73 -7.65 -0.05
N PHE A 37 9.60 -7.32 -1.01
CA PHE A 37 11.04 -7.45 -0.86
C PHE A 37 11.62 -6.51 0.22
N LEU A 38 11.00 -5.35 0.44
CA LEU A 38 11.52 -4.29 1.31
C LEU A 38 10.97 -4.30 2.73
N VAL A 39 9.69 -4.66 2.93
CA VAL A 39 9.06 -4.65 4.26
C VAL A 39 9.35 -5.89 5.12
N GLY A 40 10.05 -6.89 4.58
CA GLY A 40 10.34 -8.13 5.31
C GLY A 40 9.11 -9.01 5.52
N PRO A 41 9.26 -10.15 6.24
CA PRO A 41 8.15 -11.06 6.52
C PRO A 41 7.04 -10.35 7.30
N GLN A 42 5.80 -10.52 6.86
CA GLN A 42 4.62 -10.12 7.63
C GLN A 42 4.28 -11.25 8.60
N GLU A 43 4.24 -10.95 9.90
CA GLU A 43 3.69 -11.85 10.92
C GLU A 43 2.15 -11.81 10.95
#